data_AF-A0A846CSB9-F1
#
_entry.id   AF-A0A846CSB9-F1
#
_cell.length_a   1.000
_cell.length_b   1.000
_cell.length_c   1.000
_cell.angle_alpha   90.00
_cell.angle_beta   90.00
_cell.angle_gamma   90.00
#
_symmetry.space_group_name_H-M   'P 1'
#
loop_
_entity.id
_entity.type
_entity.pdbx_description
1 polymer ?
#
loop_
_entity_poly.entity_id
_entity_poly.type
_entity_poly.pdbx_seq_one_letter_code
_entity_poly.pdbx_strand_id
1 'polypeptide(L)'
;MSHYRFTHTANLVKLNHILWAVNITSRYMPGKVKCLARALTTYTLMVQYGYVPQLRIGVAKGESGQLEAHAWVENQGLVVIGQLPDLTRFKTLPSLGKH
;
A
#
# COMPACT_ATOMS: atom_id res chain seq x y z
N MET A 1 25.88 -20.19 0.73
CA MET A 1 25.68 -19.24 1.86
C MET A 1 25.70 -17.82 1.30
N SER A 2 24.54 -17.28 0.95
CA SER A 2 24.42 -15.91 0.41
C SER A 2 24.24 -14.95 1.57
N HIS A 3 25.25 -14.12 1.83
CA HIS A 3 25.19 -13.03 2.79
C HIS A 3 24.32 -11.90 2.20
N TYR A 4 23.02 -11.90 2.49
CA TYR A 4 22.19 -10.72 2.28
C TYR A 4 22.53 -9.70 3.37
N ARG A 5 23.53 -8.86 3.12
CA ARG A 5 23.85 -7.72 3.96
C ARG A 5 22.69 -6.74 3.88
N PHE A 6 21.77 -6.81 4.83
CA PHE A 6 20.90 -5.70 5.19
C PHE A 6 21.79 -4.58 5.74
N THR A 7 22.35 -3.76 4.86
CA THR A 7 22.92 -2.49 5.27
C THR A 7 21.76 -1.62 5.74
N HIS A 8 21.69 -1.47 7.06
CA HIS A 8 20.87 -0.49 7.77
C HIS A 8 21.35 0.92 7.41
N THR A 9 21.16 1.33 6.17
CA THR A 9 21.26 2.74 5.79
C THR A 9 20.08 3.41 6.46
N ALA A 10 20.35 4.39 7.33
CA ALA A 10 19.31 5.19 7.94
C ALA A 10 18.29 5.59 6.87
N ASN A 11 17.01 5.26 7.07
CA ASN A 11 15.91 5.71 6.22
C ASN A 11 15.97 7.25 6.16
N LEU A 12 16.64 7.82 5.15
CA LEU A 12 16.79 9.28 5.03
C LEU A 12 15.43 9.95 4.85
N VAL A 13 14.46 9.21 4.33
CA VAL A 13 13.08 9.66 4.17
C VAL A 13 12.20 8.99 5.22
N LYS A 14 11.62 9.82 6.09
CA LYS A 14 10.62 9.39 7.07
C LYS A 14 9.35 8.92 6.35
N LEU A 15 8.71 7.87 6.88
CA LEU A 15 7.47 7.31 6.33
C LEU A 15 6.39 8.38 6.10
N ASN A 16 6.24 9.31 7.05
CA ASN A 16 5.28 10.41 6.93
C ASN A 16 5.50 11.30 5.70
N HIS A 17 6.74 11.52 5.25
CA HIS A 17 7.04 12.26 4.03
C HIS A 17 6.59 11.50 2.77
N ILE A 18 6.76 10.18 2.75
CA ILE A 18 6.27 9.32 1.65
C ILE A 18 4.75 9.42 1.58
N LEU A 19 4.07 9.21 2.71
CA LEU A 19 2.60 9.27 2.79
C LEU A 19 2.06 10.66 2.42
N TRP A 20 2.72 11.72 2.91
CA TRP A 20 2.38 13.09 2.58
C TRP A 20 2.51 13.33 1.07
N ALA A 21 3.65 12.96 0.47
CA ALA A 21 3.90 13.16 -0.95
C ALA A 21 2.84 12.45 -1.81
N VAL A 22 2.54 11.18 -1.52
CA VAL A 22 1.52 10.42 -2.25
C VAL A 22 0.12 11.03 -2.08
N ASN A 23 -0.24 11.46 -0.86
CA ASN A 23 -1.55 12.06 -0.61
C ASN A 23 -1.72 13.42 -1.31
N ILE A 24 -0.67 14.24 -1.32
CA ILE A 24 -0.68 15.53 -2.00
C ILE A 24 -0.77 15.33 -3.51
N THR A 25 0.10 14.53 -4.11
CA THR A 25 0.08 14.29 -5.58
C THR A 25 -1.22 13.65 -6.04
N SER A 26 -1.82 12.77 -5.23
CA SER A 26 -3.12 12.16 -5.55
C SER A 26 -4.25 13.18 -5.74
N ARG A 27 -4.17 14.35 -5.09
CA ARG A 27 -5.18 15.43 -5.24
C ARG A 27 -5.02 16.22 -6.53
N TYR A 28 -3.82 16.22 -7.11
CA TYR A 28 -3.50 16.98 -8.32
C TYR A 28 -3.58 16.14 -9.60
N MET A 29 -3.78 14.82 -9.50
CA MET A 29 -3.96 13.99 -10.69
C MET A 29 -5.34 14.21 -11.32
N PRO A 30 -5.43 14.35 -12.65
CA PRO A 30 -6.70 14.40 -13.35
C PRO A 30 -7.50 13.11 -13.15
N GLY A 31 -8.74 13.24 -12.66
CA GLY A 31 -9.58 12.12 -12.28
C GLY A 31 -9.26 11.58 -10.88
N LYS A 32 -10.20 10.83 -10.29
CA LYS A 32 -9.97 10.20 -8.97
C LYS A 32 -8.88 9.14 -9.13
N VAL A 33 -7.73 9.32 -8.45
CA VAL A 33 -6.67 8.31 -8.43
C VAL A 33 -7.25 6.99 -7.92
N LYS A 34 -7.08 5.94 -8.72
CA LYS A 34 -7.53 4.59 -8.36
C LYS A 34 -6.77 4.10 -7.13
N CYS A 35 -7.49 3.48 -6.19
CA CYS A 35 -6.93 2.96 -4.93
C CYS A 35 -5.69 2.09 -5.16
N LEU A 36 -5.70 1.24 -6.20
CA LEU A 36 -4.58 0.39 -6.59
C LEU A 36 -3.31 1.18 -6.96
N ALA A 37 -3.44 2.21 -7.80
CA ALA A 37 -2.30 3.03 -8.20
C ALA A 37 -1.68 3.73 -6.98
N ARG A 38 -2.52 4.27 -6.10
CA ARG A 38 -2.06 4.94 -4.86
C ARG A 38 -1.34 3.98 -3.91
N ALA A 39 -1.86 2.77 -3.72
CA ALA A 39 -1.26 1.74 -2.88
C ALA A 39 0.07 1.25 -3.45
N LEU A 40 0.13 0.98 -4.78
CA LEU A 40 1.35 0.57 -5.46
C LEU A 40 2.45 1.63 -5.38
N THR A 41 2.14 2.89 -5.67
CA THR A 41 3.12 3.98 -5.56
C THR A 41 3.69 4.07 -4.15
N THR A 42 2.83 3.98 -3.13
CA THR A 42 3.27 4.01 -1.73
C THR A 42 4.17 2.83 -1.39
N TYR A 43 3.75 1.61 -1.75
CA TYR A 43 4.52 0.40 -1.53
C TYR A 43 5.91 0.49 -2.19
N THR A 44 5.98 0.92 -3.45
CA THR A 44 7.23 1.05 -4.20
C THR A 44 8.17 2.07 -3.56
N LEU A 45 7.68 3.26 -3.20
CA LEU A 45 8.49 4.28 -2.52
C LEU A 45 8.99 3.78 -1.16
N MET A 46 8.12 3.15 -0.38
CA MET A 46 8.49 2.57 0.92
C MET A 46 9.60 1.52 0.78
N VAL A 47 9.48 0.58 -0.17
CA VAL A 47 10.53 -0.42 -0.44
C VAL A 47 11.82 0.26 -0.89
N GLN A 48 11.75 1.26 -1.78
CA GLN A 48 12.92 1.99 -2.28
C GLN A 48 13.69 2.69 -1.16
N TYR A 49 13.02 3.19 -0.12
CA TYR A 49 13.67 3.85 1.01
C TYR A 49 14.08 2.90 2.14
N GLY A 50 13.74 1.61 2.06
CA GLY A 50 14.20 0.58 3.02
C GLY A 50 13.16 0.17 4.06
N TYR A 51 11.88 0.50 3.86
CA TYR A 51 10.79 -0.07 4.65
C TYR A 51 10.41 -1.46 4.12
N VAL A 52 9.76 -2.27 4.96
CA VAL A 52 9.22 -3.59 4.60
C VAL A 52 7.68 -3.57 4.68
N PRO A 53 7.01 -2.81 3.78
CA PRO A 53 5.56 -2.76 3.75
C PRO A 53 4.95 -4.06 3.21
N GLN A 54 3.66 -4.25 3.48
CA GLN A 54 2.82 -5.26 2.87
C GLN A 54 1.77 -4.56 2.00
N LEU A 55 1.81 -4.82 0.69
CA LEU A 55 0.72 -4.44 -0.21
C LEU A 55 -0.44 -5.42 -0.02
N ARG A 56 -1.64 -4.88 0.20
CA ARG A 56 -2.87 -5.64 0.33
C ARG A 56 -3.83 -5.25 -0.78
N ILE A 57 -4.40 -6.26 -1.42
CA ILE A 57 -5.49 -6.11 -2.38
C ILE A 57 -6.61 -6.98 -1.86
N GLY A 58 -7.78 -6.38 -1.66
CA GLY A 58 -8.95 -7.07 -1.13
C GLY A 58 -10.16 -6.90 -2.02
N VAL A 59 -11.05 -7.87 -1.94
CA VAL A 59 -12.35 -7.84 -2.61
C VAL A 59 -13.47 -8.04 -1.60
N ALA A 60 -14.57 -7.38 -1.83
CA ALA A 60 -15.79 -7.50 -1.04
C ALA A 60 -17.00 -7.55 -1.97
N LYS A 61 -18.09 -8.13 -1.48
CA LYS A 61 -19.40 -8.00 -2.13
C LYS A 61 -20.04 -6.72 -1.60
N GLY A 62 -20.45 -5.83 -2.50
CA GLY A 62 -21.20 -4.63 -2.17
C GLY A 62 -22.66 -4.96 -1.86
N GLU A 63 -23.40 -3.96 -1.37
CA GLU A 63 -24.79 -4.13 -0.90
C GLU A 63 -25.75 -4.59 -2.00
N SER A 64 -25.54 -4.17 -3.25
CA SER A 64 -26.33 -4.61 -4.41
C SER A 64 -25.72 -5.84 -5.12
N GLY A 65 -24.77 -6.52 -4.48
CA GLY A 65 -24.16 -7.75 -4.96
C GLY A 65 -22.99 -7.56 -5.94
N GLN A 66 -22.64 -6.32 -6.26
CA GLN A 66 -21.49 -5.96 -7.09
C GLN A 66 -20.16 -6.32 -6.43
N LEU A 67 -19.15 -6.64 -7.22
CA LEU A 67 -17.80 -6.84 -6.71
C LEU A 67 -17.11 -5.49 -6.48
N GLU A 68 -16.61 -5.27 -5.28
CA GLU A 68 -15.84 -4.09 -4.92
C GLU A 68 -14.41 -4.48 -4.62
N ALA A 69 -13.47 -3.78 -5.25
CA ALA A 69 -12.05 -3.99 -5.07
C ALA A 69 -11.42 -2.79 -4.38
N HIS A 70 -10.50 -3.07 -3.47
CA HIS A 70 -9.75 -2.04 -2.76
C HIS A 70 -8.31 -2.47 -2.54
N ALA A 71 -7.42 -1.48 -2.43
CA ALA A 71 -6.00 -1.70 -2.17
C ALA A 71 -5.49 -0.74 -1.10
N TRP A 72 -4.68 -1.27 -0.20
CA TRP A 72 -4.08 -0.54 0.91
C TRP A 72 -2.67 -1.05 1.17
N VAL A 73 -1.89 -0.29 1.95
CA VAL A 73 -0.55 -0.69 2.38
C VAL A 73 -0.53 -0.77 3.90
N GLU A 74 0.04 -1.85 4.41
CA GLU A 74 0.32 -2.04 5.83
C GLU A 74 1.83 -1.93 6.08
N ASN A 75 2.21 -1.38 7.22
CA ASN A 75 3.58 -1.40 7.72
C ASN A 75 3.53 -1.68 9.22
N GLN A 76 4.24 -2.72 9.66
CA GLN A 76 4.22 -3.17 11.06
C GLN A 76 2.80 -3.43 11.60
N GLY A 77 1.93 -4.02 10.76
CA GLY A 77 0.54 -4.32 11.11
C GLY A 77 -0.42 -3.14 11.10
N LEU A 78 0.04 -1.93 10.79
CA LEU A 78 -0.79 -0.73 10.70
C LEU A 78 -1.05 -0.35 9.25
N VAL A 79 -2.30 -0.01 8.91
CA VAL A 79 -2.64 0.53 7.60
C VAL A 79 -2.13 1.96 7.49
N VAL A 80 -1.20 2.20 6.57
CA VAL A 80 -0.54 3.51 6.37
C VAL A 80 -1.12 4.30 5.21
N ILE A 81 -1.75 3.62 4.24
CA ILE A 81 -2.50 4.27 3.16
C ILE A 81 -3.67 3.41 2.72
N GLY A 82 -4.76 4.04 2.30
CA GLY A 82 -5.95 3.32 1.85
C GLY A 82 -6.83 2.81 2.99
N GLN A 83 -6.79 3.42 4.17
CA GLN A 83 -7.75 3.12 5.23
C GLN A 83 -9.19 3.40 4.75
N LEU A 84 -10.10 2.46 5.05
CA LEU A 84 -11.55 2.63 4.95
C LEU A 84 -12.20 2.29 6.29
N PRO A 85 -13.39 2.84 6.62
CA PRO A 85 -14.09 2.50 7.87
C PRO A 85 -14.46 1.02 7.99
N ASP A 86 -14.76 0.37 6.88
CA ASP A 86 -15.27 -0.99 6.74
C ASP A 86 -14.23 -1.96 6.15
N LEU A 87 -12.93 -1.65 6.29
CA LEU A 87 -11.85 -2.40 5.65
C LEU A 87 -11.88 -3.91 5.96
N THR A 88 -12.44 -4.31 7.11
CA THR A 88 -12.56 -5.70 7.57
C THR A 88 -13.44 -6.58 6.68
N ARG A 89 -14.35 -6.02 5.86
CA ARG A 89 -15.17 -6.82 4.94
C ARG A 89 -14.41 -7.31 3.71
N PHE A 90 -13.29 -6.66 3.39
CA PHE A 90 -12.48 -7.00 2.24
C PHE A 90 -11.66 -8.25 2.53
N LYS A 91 -11.92 -9.33 1.80
CA LYS A 91 -11.09 -10.54 1.85
C LYS A 91 -9.84 -10.29 1.02
N THR A 92 -8.68 -10.42 1.65
CA THR A 92 -7.40 -10.24 0.98
C THR A 92 -7.19 -11.34 -0.04
N LEU A 93 -6.80 -10.95 -1.25
CA LEU A 93 -6.29 -11.89 -2.23
C LEU A 93 -4.90 -12.34 -1.77
N PRO A 94 -4.56 -13.63 -1.89
CA PRO A 94 -3.21 -14.09 -1.63
C PRO A 94 -2.25 -13.29 -2.51
N SER A 95 -1.12 -12.87 -1.94
CA SER A 95 -0.07 -12.22 -2.72
C SER A 95 0.33 -13.16 -3.84
N LEU A 96 0.22 -12.70 -5.09
CA LEU A 96 0.74 -13.43 -6.24
C LEU A 96 2.24 -13.62 -5.98
N GLY A 97 2.64 -14.86 -5.70
CA GLY A 97 4.00 -15.19 -5.26
C GLY A 97 5.02 -14.62 -6.24
N LYS A 98 6.11 -14.07 -5.71
CA LYS A 98 7.31 -13.77 -6.51
C LYS A 98 7.90 -15.12 -6.92
N HIS A 99 7.71 -15.50 -8.19
CA HIS A 99 8.52 -16.55 -8.82
C HIS A 99 9.93 -16.02 -9.07
#